data_AF-A0A7J8YWK7-F1
#
_entry.id   AF-A0A7J8YWK7-F1
#
_cell.length_a   1.000
_cell.length_b   1.000
_cell.length_c   1.000
_cell.angle_alpha   90.00
_cell.angle_beta   90.00
_cell.angle_gamma   90.00
#
_symmetry.space_group_name_H-M   'P 1'
#
loop_
_entity.id
_entity.type
_entity.pdbx_description
1 polymer ?
#
loop_
_entity_poly.entity_id
_entity_poly.type
_entity_poly.pdbx_seq_one_letter_code
_entity_poly.pdbx_strand_id
1 'polypeptide(L)'
;MLEKAKHEHEGHVLKQYRSKAEYYLCSCLNKNNATSDNVERTPGGLLYIRQWNNMQYVSTATFLLTVYSDFLRNSNQHLRCPTGTIDPEEILSFAKSQVDYILGSNPMNMSYLVGYGSKYPIRVHHRGASIVSYRENKGFIGCTQGYDNWYSRVEPNPNVLVGALVGGPDCRDNFMDQRDNYMQTEACTYNTAPLVGVFARLLQLEENLEVELVASY
;
A
#
# COMPACT_ATOMS: atom_id res chain seq x y z
N MET A 1 37.38 25.03 -12.59
CA MET A 1 37.29 25.08 -11.10
C MET A 1 35.85 25.26 -10.61
N LEU A 2 35.09 26.22 -11.14
CA LEU A 2 33.68 26.43 -10.77
C LEU A 2 32.76 25.21 -11.03
N GLU A 3 32.89 24.54 -12.17
CA GLU A 3 32.10 23.32 -12.47
C GLU A 3 32.44 22.15 -11.53
N LYS A 4 33.72 22.00 -11.17
CA LYS A 4 34.17 20.96 -10.24
C LYS A 4 33.61 21.17 -8.84
N ALA A 5 33.61 22.42 -8.35
CA ALA A 5 33.00 22.78 -7.06
C ALA A 5 31.47 22.62 -7.08
N LYS A 6 30.82 22.90 -8.22
CA LYS A 6 29.38 22.65 -8.40
C LYS A 6 29.04 21.16 -8.34
N HIS A 7 29.81 20.30 -9.02
CA HIS A 7 29.64 18.85 -8.98
C HIS A 7 29.93 18.25 -7.59
N GLU A 8 30.90 18.79 -6.85
CA GLU A 8 31.15 18.39 -5.46
C GLU A 8 29.98 18.75 -4.53
N HIS A 9 29.39 19.94 -4.70
CA HIS A 9 28.20 20.36 -3.95
C HIS A 9 26.98 19.48 -4.27
N GLU A 10 26.69 19.23 -5.55
CA GLU A 10 25.60 18.36 -6.00
C GLU A 10 25.77 16.92 -5.46
N GLY A 11 27.00 16.39 -5.51
CA GLY A 11 27.31 15.07 -4.95
C GLY A 11 27.08 14.99 -3.44
N HIS A 12 27.39 16.04 -2.69
CA HIS A 12 27.11 16.11 -1.26
C HIS A 12 25.60 16.13 -0.97
N VAL A 13 24.83 16.93 -1.72
CA VAL A 13 23.38 17.01 -1.59
C VAL A 13 22.70 15.66 -1.90
N LEU A 14 23.13 14.96 -2.96
CA LEU A 14 22.62 13.63 -3.30
C LEU A 14 22.89 12.61 -2.19
N LYS A 15 24.07 12.65 -1.54
CA LYS A 15 24.36 11.79 -0.39
C LYS A 15 23.42 12.05 0.78
N GLN A 16 23.04 13.30 1.03
CA GLN A 16 22.08 13.64 2.08
C GLN A 16 20.68 13.10 1.76
N TYR A 17 20.21 13.24 0.52
CA TYR A 17 18.93 12.65 0.11
C TYR A 17 18.94 11.13 0.24
N ARG A 18 20.01 10.48 -0.23
CA ARG A 18 20.19 9.03 -0.08
C ARG A 18 20.15 8.61 1.38
N SER A 19 20.88 9.30 2.26
CA SER A 19 20.90 8.99 3.69
C SER A 19 19.51 9.08 4.33
N LYS A 20 18.72 10.10 3.97
CA LYS A 20 17.34 10.23 4.47
C LYS A 20 16.41 9.14 3.94
N ALA A 21 16.55 8.79 2.66
CA ALA A 21 15.77 7.71 2.05
C ALA A 21 16.10 6.36 2.70
N GLU A 22 17.38 6.03 2.85
CA GLU A 22 17.84 4.80 3.49
C GLU A 22 17.39 4.72 4.96
N TYR A 23 17.46 5.83 5.71
CA TYR A 23 16.94 5.88 7.09
C TYR A 23 15.44 5.58 7.18
N TYR A 24 14.64 6.09 6.23
CA TYR A 24 13.22 5.79 6.14
C TYR A 24 12.96 4.31 5.79
N LEU A 25 13.69 3.74 4.84
CA LEU A 25 13.55 2.33 4.48
C LEU A 25 13.96 1.40 5.64
N CYS A 26 15.04 1.74 6.34
CA CYS A 26 15.45 1.06 7.57
C CYS A 26 14.37 1.13 8.65
N SER A 27 13.71 2.29 8.81
CA SER A 27 12.56 2.45 9.71
C SER A 27 11.41 1.51 9.34
N CYS A 28 11.05 1.44 8.05
CA CYS A 28 10.03 0.52 7.55
C CYS A 28 10.40 -0.94 7.81
N LEU A 29 11.68 -1.31 7.79
CA LEU A 29 12.18 -2.68 7.99
C LEU A 29 12.44 -3.03 9.47
N ASN A 30 12.17 -2.12 10.40
CA ASN A 30 12.50 -2.25 11.83
C ASN A 30 14.02 -2.41 12.09
N LYS A 31 14.84 -1.64 11.37
CA LYS A 31 16.31 -1.74 11.38
C LYS A 31 17.02 -0.47 11.85
N ASN A 32 16.29 0.54 12.35
CA ASN A 32 16.88 1.66 13.08
C ASN A 32 17.18 1.26 14.54
N ASN A 33 18.13 1.97 15.17
CA ASN A 33 18.61 1.65 16.53
C ASN A 33 17.55 1.81 17.62
N ALA A 34 16.81 2.93 17.60
CA ALA A 34 15.78 3.20 18.59
C ALA A 34 14.42 2.69 18.10
N THR A 35 13.65 2.04 18.98
CA THR A 35 12.29 1.58 18.63
C THR A 35 11.39 2.72 18.17
N SER A 36 11.55 3.92 18.75
CA SER A 36 10.82 5.15 18.36
C SER A 36 11.10 5.61 16.92
N ASP A 37 12.19 5.14 16.33
CA ASP A 37 12.63 5.52 14.98
C ASP A 37 12.16 4.52 13.93
N ASN A 38 11.43 3.48 14.33
CA ASN A 38 10.91 2.44 13.47
C ASN A 38 9.39 2.59 13.32
N VAL A 39 8.87 2.21 12.14
CA VAL A 39 7.42 2.22 11.90
C VAL A 39 6.75 1.13 12.74
N GLU A 40 5.70 1.51 13.48
CA GLU A 40 4.89 0.56 14.25
C GLU A 40 4.22 -0.46 13.33
N ARG A 41 3.85 -1.60 13.92
CA ARG A 41 3.15 -2.67 13.21
C ARG A 41 1.93 -3.11 13.98
N THR A 42 0.90 -3.48 13.25
CA THR A 42 -0.21 -4.26 13.83
C THR A 42 0.30 -5.65 14.25
N PRO A 43 -0.40 -6.37 15.14
CA PRO A 43 -0.10 -7.77 15.44
C PRO A 43 0.03 -8.66 14.20
N GLY A 44 -0.75 -8.40 13.15
CA GLY A 44 -0.69 -9.09 11.86
C GLY A 44 0.46 -8.66 10.93
N GLY A 45 1.31 -7.71 11.35
CA GLY A 45 2.51 -7.32 10.62
C GLY A 45 2.35 -6.19 9.59
N LEU A 46 1.19 -5.54 9.54
CA LEU A 46 0.97 -4.37 8.68
C LEU A 46 1.70 -3.15 9.24
N LEU A 47 2.41 -2.39 8.39
CA LEU A 47 2.93 -1.08 8.77
C LEU A 47 1.80 -0.16 9.24
N TYR A 48 1.95 0.46 10.40
CA TYR A 48 0.91 1.30 11.01
C TYR A 48 1.47 2.68 11.39
N ILE A 49 0.91 3.72 10.78
CA ILE A 49 1.35 5.11 10.96
C ILE A 49 0.26 5.93 11.68
N ARG A 50 -0.99 5.78 11.27
CA ARG A 50 -2.12 6.49 11.89
C ARG A 50 -3.44 5.79 11.63
N GLN A 51 -4.43 6.07 12.48
CA GLN A 51 -5.74 5.45 12.43
C GLN A 51 -6.54 5.74 11.15
N TRP A 52 -6.51 6.98 10.65
CA TRP A 52 -7.31 7.34 9.48
C TRP A 52 -6.56 7.02 8.19
N ASN A 53 -7.13 6.07 7.43
CA ASN A 53 -6.70 5.70 6.10
C ASN A 53 -5.21 5.32 6.07
N ASN A 54 -4.84 4.38 6.94
CA ASN A 54 -3.46 3.92 7.11
C ASN A 54 -2.87 3.34 5.81
N MET A 55 -3.71 2.74 4.96
CA MET A 55 -3.29 2.12 3.69
C MET A 55 -2.61 3.08 2.71
N GLN A 56 -2.79 4.39 2.85
CA GLN A 56 -1.99 5.37 2.09
C GLN A 56 -0.49 5.26 2.39
N TYR A 57 -0.12 5.00 3.64
CA TYR A 57 1.27 4.85 4.05
C TYR A 57 1.81 3.47 3.71
N VAL A 58 0.99 2.43 3.91
CA VAL A 58 1.36 1.05 3.55
C VAL A 58 1.66 0.96 2.06
N SER A 59 0.74 1.40 1.20
CA SER A 59 0.91 1.31 -0.26
C SER A 59 2.11 2.11 -0.77
N THR A 60 2.29 3.35 -0.28
CA THR A 60 3.43 4.19 -0.67
C THR A 60 4.77 3.65 -0.16
N ALA A 61 4.84 3.20 1.09
CA ALA A 61 6.04 2.56 1.63
C ALA A 61 6.39 1.30 0.84
N THR A 62 5.38 0.46 0.54
CA THR A 62 5.54 -0.76 -0.26
C THR A 62 6.09 -0.45 -1.65
N PHE A 63 5.59 0.59 -2.30
CA PHE A 63 6.11 1.06 -3.59
C PHE A 63 7.58 1.49 -3.49
N LEU A 64 7.93 2.31 -2.49
CA LEU A 64 9.31 2.77 -2.29
C LEU A 64 10.27 1.63 -1.98
N LEU A 65 9.88 0.68 -1.12
CA LEU A 65 10.66 -0.53 -0.81
C LEU A 65 10.92 -1.36 -2.07
N THR A 66 9.88 -1.55 -2.89
CA THR A 66 9.97 -2.30 -4.16
C THR A 66 10.96 -1.63 -5.12
N VAL A 67 10.79 -0.33 -5.38
CA VAL A 67 11.67 0.42 -6.29
C VAL A 67 13.11 0.47 -5.78
N TYR A 68 13.30 0.65 -4.47
CA TYR A 68 14.65 0.75 -3.92
C TYR A 68 15.37 -0.60 -3.87
N SER A 69 14.64 -1.70 -3.65
CA SER A 69 15.18 -3.06 -3.82
C SER A 69 15.74 -3.25 -5.24
N ASP A 70 14.97 -2.92 -6.27
CA ASP A 70 15.43 -3.02 -7.66
C ASP A 70 16.65 -2.13 -7.93
N PHE A 71 16.65 -0.91 -7.40
CA PHE A 71 17.80 -0.01 -7.51
C PHE A 71 19.07 -0.63 -6.90
N LEU A 72 18.97 -1.20 -5.70
CA LEU A 72 20.10 -1.82 -5.01
C LEU A 72 20.59 -3.07 -5.76
N ARG A 73 19.66 -3.91 -6.23
CA ARG A 73 19.97 -5.10 -7.03
C ARG A 73 20.72 -4.72 -8.32
N ASN A 74 20.20 -3.76 -9.07
CA ASN A 74 20.79 -3.30 -10.34
C ASN A 74 22.13 -2.59 -10.17
N SER A 75 22.39 -2.01 -8.98
CA SER A 75 23.66 -1.37 -8.65
C SER A 75 24.64 -2.27 -7.90
N ASN A 76 24.27 -3.53 -7.65
CA ASN A 76 25.03 -4.48 -6.84
C ASN A 76 25.40 -3.89 -5.45
N GLN A 77 24.41 -3.27 -4.80
CA GLN A 77 24.52 -2.64 -3.49
C GLN A 77 23.59 -3.29 -2.50
N HIS A 78 23.87 -3.09 -1.21
CA HIS A 78 23.02 -3.50 -0.10
C HIS A 78 22.58 -2.28 0.71
N LEU A 79 21.43 -2.37 1.36
CA LEU A 79 20.97 -1.33 2.27
C LEU A 79 21.73 -1.43 3.59
N ARG A 80 22.35 -0.35 4.02
CA ARG A 80 23.06 -0.28 5.31
C ARG A 80 22.18 0.39 6.36
N CYS A 81 21.66 -0.41 7.28
CA CYS A 81 20.90 0.07 8.42
C CYS A 81 21.73 0.03 9.72
N PRO A 82 21.34 0.81 10.74
CA PRO A 82 22.02 0.79 12.03
C PRO A 82 22.15 -0.60 12.67
N THR A 83 21.14 -1.48 12.52
CA THR A 83 21.16 -2.82 13.11
C THR A 83 21.64 -3.94 12.18
N GLY A 84 22.08 -3.60 10.96
CA GLY A 84 22.60 -4.59 10.01
C GLY A 84 22.55 -4.16 8.55
N THR A 85 23.18 -4.96 7.70
CA THR A 85 23.05 -4.86 6.24
C THR A 85 21.87 -5.72 5.79
N ILE A 86 21.07 -5.21 4.86
CA ILE A 86 19.87 -5.88 4.34
C ILE A 86 20.03 -6.09 2.83
N ASP A 87 19.78 -7.32 2.38
CA ASP A 87 19.85 -7.67 0.97
C ASP A 87 18.64 -7.14 0.20
N PRO A 88 18.78 -6.79 -1.09
CA PRO A 88 17.67 -6.34 -1.93
C PRO A 88 16.46 -7.29 -1.88
N GLU A 89 16.71 -8.60 -1.88
CA GLU A 89 15.71 -9.66 -1.83
C GLU A 89 14.91 -9.64 -0.52
N GLU A 90 15.56 -9.32 0.62
CA GLU A 90 14.87 -9.17 1.91
C GLU A 90 13.93 -7.96 1.90
N ILE A 91 14.35 -6.84 1.28
CA ILE A 91 13.52 -5.64 1.14
C ILE A 91 12.28 -5.95 0.30
N LEU A 92 12.47 -6.64 -0.82
CA LEU A 92 11.38 -7.04 -1.72
C LEU A 92 10.43 -8.05 -1.05
N SER A 93 10.96 -9.02 -0.30
CA SER A 93 10.17 -9.97 0.48
C SER A 93 9.27 -9.26 1.50
N PHE A 94 9.81 -8.25 2.20
CA PHE A 94 9.01 -7.42 3.09
C PHE A 94 7.95 -6.61 2.34
N ALA A 95 8.27 -6.00 1.19
CA ALA A 95 7.27 -5.32 0.36
C ALA A 95 6.15 -6.28 -0.09
N LYS A 96 6.50 -7.50 -0.51
CA LYS A 96 5.53 -8.55 -0.86
C LYS A 96 4.65 -8.91 0.34
N SER A 97 5.20 -9.01 1.55
CA SER A 97 4.38 -9.27 2.75
C SER A 97 3.28 -8.23 2.98
N GLN A 98 3.55 -6.96 2.67
CA GLN A 98 2.54 -5.89 2.80
C GLN A 98 1.47 -6.02 1.71
N VAL A 99 1.85 -6.41 0.50
CA VAL A 99 0.91 -6.77 -0.58
C VAL A 99 0.05 -7.97 -0.18
N ASP A 100 0.67 -9.05 0.30
CA ASP A 100 -0.02 -10.26 0.72
C ASP A 100 -1.03 -9.92 1.84
N TYR A 101 -0.63 -9.08 2.81
CA TYR A 101 -1.54 -8.57 3.83
C TYR A 101 -2.73 -7.82 3.21
N ILE A 102 -2.48 -6.89 2.28
CA ILE A 102 -3.53 -6.15 1.55
C ILE A 102 -4.50 -7.11 0.84
N LEU A 103 -3.98 -8.19 0.26
CA LEU A 103 -4.75 -9.09 -0.58
C LEU A 103 -5.46 -10.23 0.18
N GLY A 104 -5.15 -10.43 1.46
CA GLY A 104 -5.91 -11.34 2.32
C GLY A 104 -5.12 -12.08 3.39
N SER A 105 -3.78 -12.06 3.34
CA SER A 105 -2.89 -12.69 4.34
C SER A 105 -2.83 -11.86 5.63
N ASN A 106 -3.97 -11.69 6.28
CA ASN A 106 -4.16 -10.91 7.49
C ASN A 106 -5.12 -11.62 8.45
N PRO A 107 -5.21 -11.20 9.74
CA PRO A 107 -6.07 -11.86 10.73
C PRO A 107 -7.56 -11.94 10.37
N MET A 108 -8.05 -11.05 9.50
CA MET A 108 -9.44 -11.04 9.03
C MET A 108 -9.69 -11.98 7.83
N ASN A 109 -8.64 -12.56 7.25
CA ASN A 109 -8.63 -13.33 6.00
C ASN A 109 -9.46 -12.64 4.91
N MET A 110 -9.26 -11.34 4.75
CA MET A 110 -10.07 -10.45 3.91
C MET A 110 -9.17 -9.57 3.06
N SER A 111 -9.45 -9.47 1.77
CA SER A 111 -8.78 -8.50 0.91
C SER A 111 -9.27 -7.09 1.23
N TYR A 112 -8.35 -6.14 1.40
CA TYR A 112 -8.64 -4.71 1.47
C TYR A 112 -8.65 -4.05 0.09
N LEU A 113 -8.36 -4.81 -0.98
CA LEU A 113 -8.54 -4.39 -2.37
C LEU A 113 -9.92 -4.85 -2.85
N VAL A 114 -10.82 -3.89 -3.05
CA VAL A 114 -12.23 -4.16 -3.35
C VAL A 114 -12.36 -4.96 -4.66
N GLY A 115 -13.14 -6.04 -4.62
CA GLY A 115 -13.35 -6.94 -5.76
C GLY A 115 -12.26 -7.97 -6.00
N TYR A 116 -11.23 -8.03 -5.15
CA TYR A 116 -10.20 -9.06 -5.19
C TYR A 116 -10.42 -10.13 -4.12
N GLY A 117 -10.20 -11.40 -4.46
CA GLY A 117 -10.38 -12.54 -3.56
C GLY A 117 -11.86 -12.85 -3.25
N SER A 118 -12.07 -13.81 -2.35
CA SER A 118 -13.42 -14.29 -1.99
C SER A 118 -14.12 -13.44 -0.92
N LYS A 119 -13.38 -12.60 -0.20
CA LYS A 119 -13.89 -11.76 0.89
C LYS A 119 -13.22 -10.38 0.81
N TYR A 120 -14.01 -9.34 0.61
CA TYR A 120 -13.57 -7.93 0.52
C TYR A 120 -14.66 -6.97 1.04
N PRO A 121 -14.34 -5.71 1.39
CA PRO A 121 -15.32 -4.71 1.81
C PRO A 121 -16.40 -4.46 0.75
N ILE A 122 -17.67 -4.54 1.16
CA ILE A 122 -18.84 -4.32 0.29
C ILE A 122 -19.61 -3.06 0.67
N ARG A 123 -19.24 -2.36 1.75
CA ARG A 123 -19.87 -1.11 2.22
C ARG A 123 -18.87 0.04 2.27
N VAL A 124 -18.01 0.12 1.26
CA VAL A 124 -17.01 1.19 1.03
C VAL A 124 -17.64 2.58 1.11
N HIS A 125 -16.98 3.53 1.79
CA HIS A 125 -17.35 4.94 1.83
C HIS A 125 -17.07 5.60 0.48
N HIS A 126 -17.96 5.40 -0.50
CA HIS A 126 -17.83 6.00 -1.82
C HIS A 126 -19.20 6.25 -2.45
N ARG A 127 -19.52 7.50 -2.77
CA ARG A 127 -20.86 7.91 -3.26
C ARG A 127 -21.29 7.19 -4.53
N GLY A 128 -20.39 7.10 -5.52
CA GLY A 128 -20.68 6.37 -6.76
C GLY A 128 -20.80 4.86 -6.57
N ALA A 129 -20.31 4.32 -5.46
CA ALA A 129 -20.46 2.91 -5.14
C ALA A 129 -21.78 2.64 -4.41
N SER A 130 -22.11 3.50 -3.43
CA SER A 130 -23.25 3.33 -2.53
C SER A 130 -24.60 3.71 -3.13
N ILE A 131 -24.62 4.62 -4.10
CA ILE A 131 -25.85 5.09 -4.74
C ILE A 131 -26.11 4.26 -6.01
N VAL A 132 -27.36 3.88 -6.24
CA VAL A 132 -27.78 3.13 -7.45
C VAL A 132 -27.29 3.80 -8.72
N SER A 133 -26.87 3.01 -9.70
CA SER A 133 -26.36 3.58 -10.95
C SER A 133 -27.48 4.21 -11.79
N TYR A 134 -27.12 5.16 -12.66
CA TYR A 134 -28.05 5.72 -13.63
C TYR A 134 -28.66 4.68 -14.59
N ARG A 135 -27.95 3.57 -14.81
CA ARG A 135 -28.45 2.45 -15.63
C ARG A 135 -29.62 1.74 -14.97
N GLU A 136 -29.59 1.64 -13.64
CA GLU A 136 -30.61 0.99 -12.83
C GLU A 136 -31.77 1.93 -12.50
N ASN A 137 -31.48 3.18 -12.13
CA ASN A 137 -32.49 4.18 -11.81
C ASN A 137 -32.16 5.52 -12.49
N LYS A 138 -33.02 5.91 -13.45
CA LYS A 138 -32.90 7.19 -14.20
C LYS A 138 -33.48 8.39 -13.44
N GLY A 139 -34.09 8.16 -12.28
CA GLY A 139 -34.65 9.20 -11.43
C GLY A 139 -33.58 10.16 -10.92
N PHE A 140 -33.95 11.43 -10.77
CA PHE A 140 -33.07 12.42 -10.19
C PHE A 140 -32.87 12.14 -8.70
N ILE A 141 -31.60 12.12 -8.26
CA ILE A 141 -31.22 12.00 -6.85
C ILE A 141 -30.85 13.40 -6.37
N GLY A 142 -31.66 13.95 -5.47
CA GLY A 142 -31.46 15.27 -4.89
C GLY A 142 -30.23 15.37 -3.98
N CYS A 143 -29.85 16.60 -3.64
CA CYS A 143 -28.60 16.90 -2.94
C CYS A 143 -28.39 16.13 -1.62
N THR A 144 -29.44 15.97 -0.80
CA THR A 144 -29.37 15.26 0.49
C THR A 144 -29.80 13.80 0.39
N GLN A 145 -30.53 13.43 -0.67
CA GLN A 145 -31.12 12.10 -0.79
C GLN A 145 -30.05 11.00 -0.80
N GLY A 146 -28.85 11.28 -1.34
CA GLY A 146 -27.68 10.41 -1.22
C GLY A 146 -27.39 10.00 0.24
N TYR A 147 -27.43 10.99 1.13
CA TYR A 147 -27.25 10.80 2.56
C TYR A 147 -28.45 10.09 3.19
N ASP A 148 -29.65 10.64 2.99
CA ASP A 148 -30.89 10.19 3.62
C ASP A 148 -31.22 8.74 3.27
N ASN A 149 -31.01 8.35 2.01
CA ASN A 149 -31.42 7.05 1.51
C ASN A 149 -30.29 6.04 1.49
N TRP A 150 -29.03 6.42 1.29
CA TRP A 150 -27.94 5.45 1.13
C TRP A 150 -26.90 5.50 2.24
N TYR A 151 -26.48 6.64 2.77
CA TYR A 151 -25.29 6.70 3.65
C TYR A 151 -25.30 5.68 4.81
N SER A 152 -26.43 5.54 5.51
CA SER A 152 -26.56 4.64 6.66
C SER A 152 -27.13 3.24 6.32
N ARG A 153 -27.32 2.90 5.04
CA ARG A 153 -27.83 1.57 4.65
C ARG A 153 -26.91 0.44 5.08
N VAL A 154 -27.50 -0.63 5.57
CA VAL A 154 -26.80 -1.86 5.99
C VAL A 154 -26.50 -2.77 4.82
N GLU A 155 -27.24 -2.60 3.72
CA GLU A 155 -27.07 -3.35 2.50
C GLU A 155 -25.72 -3.02 1.82
N PRO A 156 -25.16 -3.98 1.08
CA PRO A 156 -23.99 -3.76 0.24
C PRO A 156 -24.16 -2.57 -0.71
N ASN A 157 -23.04 -1.97 -1.10
CA ASN A 157 -23.01 -0.99 -2.19
C ASN A 157 -23.56 -1.64 -3.49
N PRO A 158 -24.51 -1.00 -4.20
CA PRO A 158 -25.03 -1.53 -5.46
C PRO A 158 -23.99 -1.61 -6.57
N ASN A 159 -22.94 -0.77 -6.52
CA ASN A 159 -21.82 -0.83 -7.47
C ASN A 159 -20.52 -1.23 -6.75
N VAL A 160 -19.87 -2.29 -7.25
CA VAL A 160 -18.58 -2.73 -6.74
C VAL A 160 -17.48 -1.80 -7.24
N LEU A 161 -16.71 -1.20 -6.33
CA LEU A 161 -15.62 -0.29 -6.66
C LEU A 161 -14.32 -1.08 -6.92
N VAL A 162 -14.32 -1.91 -7.97
CA VAL A 162 -13.24 -2.86 -8.26
C VAL A 162 -11.87 -2.17 -8.33
N GLY A 163 -10.90 -2.74 -7.62
CA GLY A 163 -9.52 -2.26 -7.58
C GLY A 163 -9.26 -1.12 -6.59
N ALA A 164 -10.28 -0.65 -5.85
CA ALA A 164 -10.06 0.37 -4.82
C ALA A 164 -9.42 -0.23 -3.57
N LEU A 165 -8.31 0.36 -3.11
CA LEU A 165 -7.75 0.08 -1.79
C LEU A 165 -8.44 0.95 -0.73
N VAL A 166 -9.15 0.32 0.20
CA VAL A 166 -9.78 1.01 1.34
C VAL A 166 -8.77 1.46 2.38
N GLY A 167 -9.19 2.22 3.38
CA GLY A 167 -8.33 2.73 4.46
C GLY A 167 -7.65 1.66 5.33
N GLY A 168 -8.21 0.46 5.39
CA GLY A 168 -7.63 -0.70 6.07
C GLY A 168 -8.00 -0.81 7.55
N PRO A 169 -7.40 -1.76 8.29
CA PRO A 169 -7.77 -2.06 9.66
C PRO A 169 -7.20 -1.04 10.67
N ASP A 170 -7.63 -1.16 11.92
CA ASP A 170 -7.03 -0.45 13.05
C ASP A 170 -5.68 -1.06 13.49
N CYS A 171 -5.08 -0.49 14.55
CA CYS A 171 -3.80 -0.94 15.09
C CYS A 171 -3.80 -2.38 15.63
N ARG A 172 -4.96 -3.02 15.75
CA ARG A 172 -5.16 -4.38 16.25
C ARG A 172 -5.69 -5.32 15.16
N ASP A 173 -5.54 -4.93 13.89
CA ASP A 173 -6.00 -5.69 12.72
C ASP A 173 -7.54 -5.81 12.60
N ASN A 174 -8.32 -5.05 13.38
CA ASN A 174 -9.78 -5.10 13.27
C ASN A 174 -10.26 -4.18 12.14
N PHE A 175 -11.19 -4.69 11.34
CA PHE A 175 -11.83 -3.95 10.27
C PHE A 175 -13.35 -4.05 10.37
N MET A 176 -14.01 -2.89 10.28
CA MET A 176 -15.46 -2.78 10.34
C MET A 176 -15.98 -2.21 9.02
N ASP A 177 -16.57 -3.09 8.19
CA ASP A 177 -17.12 -2.74 6.88
C ASP A 177 -18.45 -1.99 7.01
N GLN A 178 -18.33 -0.72 7.38
CA GLN A 178 -19.45 0.21 7.53
C GLN A 178 -19.16 1.49 6.73
N ARG A 179 -20.18 1.96 6.01
CA ARG A 179 -20.06 3.10 5.11
C ARG A 179 -19.78 4.40 5.83
N ASP A 180 -20.21 4.55 7.07
CA ASP A 180 -19.93 5.69 7.93
C ASP A 180 -18.58 5.59 8.67
N ASN A 181 -17.94 4.41 8.65
CA ASN A 181 -16.57 4.23 9.12
C ASN A 181 -15.53 4.66 8.06
N TYR A 182 -15.60 5.94 7.66
CA TYR A 182 -14.69 6.54 6.66
C TYR A 182 -13.21 6.48 7.07
N MET A 183 -12.86 6.16 8.32
CA MET A 183 -11.47 5.94 8.70
C MET A 183 -10.89 4.67 8.04
N GLN A 184 -11.70 3.62 7.94
CA GLN A 184 -11.29 2.31 7.44
C GLN A 184 -11.83 2.02 6.03
N THR A 185 -13.01 2.54 5.68
CA THR A 185 -13.71 2.19 4.43
C THR A 185 -13.58 3.23 3.32
N GLU A 186 -12.86 4.34 3.56
CA GLU A 186 -12.60 5.34 2.51
C GLU A 186 -11.70 4.75 1.42
N ALA A 187 -12.14 4.92 0.17
CA ALA A 187 -11.39 4.53 -1.02
C ALA A 187 -10.80 5.78 -1.69
N CYS A 188 -9.48 5.86 -1.72
CA CYS A 188 -8.77 7.01 -2.29
C CYS A 188 -7.82 6.61 -3.42
N THR A 189 -7.66 7.51 -4.40
CA THR A 189 -6.73 7.31 -5.53
C THR A 189 -5.30 7.14 -5.06
N TYR A 190 -4.88 7.92 -4.05
CA TYR A 190 -3.53 7.84 -3.48
C TYR A 190 -3.27 6.57 -2.65
N ASN A 191 -4.30 5.82 -2.26
CA ASN A 191 -4.13 4.47 -1.68
C ASN A 191 -3.77 3.47 -2.78
N THR A 192 -4.40 3.61 -3.94
CA THR A 192 -4.36 2.59 -5.01
C THR A 192 -3.22 2.83 -5.99
N ALA A 193 -2.94 4.10 -6.32
CA ALA A 193 -1.95 4.46 -7.34
C ALA A 193 -0.56 3.85 -7.12
N PRO A 194 0.02 3.82 -5.90
CA PRO A 194 1.33 3.20 -5.69
C PRO A 194 1.35 1.70 -5.98
N LEU A 195 0.23 1.00 -5.74
CA LEU A 195 0.13 -0.45 -5.93
C LEU A 195 0.21 -0.85 -7.41
N VAL A 196 -0.14 0.02 -8.36
CA VAL A 196 -0.03 -0.29 -9.78
C VAL A 196 1.41 -0.65 -10.16
N GLY A 197 2.38 0.13 -9.69
CA GLY A 197 3.80 -0.15 -9.93
C GLY A 197 4.29 -1.39 -9.20
N VAL A 198 3.82 -1.62 -7.97
CA VAL A 198 4.16 -2.82 -7.19
C VAL A 198 3.64 -4.08 -7.86
N PHE A 199 2.37 -4.11 -8.27
CA PHE A 199 1.77 -5.25 -8.96
C PHE A 199 2.44 -5.52 -10.30
N ALA A 200 2.75 -4.48 -11.10
CA ALA A 200 3.50 -4.66 -12.34
C ALA A 200 4.85 -5.34 -12.10
N ARG A 201 5.56 -4.95 -11.04
CA ARG A 201 6.85 -5.54 -10.69
C ARG A 201 6.74 -6.99 -10.21
N LEU A 202 5.74 -7.29 -9.38
CA LEU A 202 5.51 -8.66 -8.89
C LEU A 202 5.08 -9.60 -10.01
N LEU A 203 4.21 -9.16 -10.93
CA LEU A 203 3.84 -9.92 -12.13
C LEU A 203 5.06 -10.26 -12.99
N GLN A 204 5.95 -9.29 -13.22
CA GLN A 204 7.19 -9.53 -13.95
C GLN A 204 8.08 -10.62 -13.29
N LEU A 205 8.07 -10.73 -11.96
CA LEU A 205 8.83 -11.78 -11.26
C LEU A 205 8.21 -13.16 -11.48
N GLU A 206 6.89 -13.25 -11.38
CA GLU A 206 6.17 -14.50 -11.61
C GLU A 206 6.38 -15.01 -13.04
N GLU A 207 6.25 -14.13 -14.04
CA GLU A 207 6.51 -14.47 -15.45
C GLU A 207 7.95 -14.98 -15.66
N ASN A 208 8.95 -14.33 -15.05
CA ASN A 208 10.34 -14.77 -15.17
C ASN A 208 10.60 -16.14 -14.52
N LEU A 209 9.97 -16.40 -13.36
CA LEU A 209 10.06 -17.68 -12.67
C LEU A 209 9.42 -18.81 -13.51
N GLU A 210 8.28 -18.54 -14.14
CA GLU A 210 7.65 -19.50 -15.05
C GLU A 210 8.54 -19.82 -16.25
N VAL A 211 9.18 -18.81 -16.85
CA VAL A 211 10.11 -19.00 -17.97
C VAL A 211 11.34 -19.82 -17.56
N GLU A 212 11.93 -19.55 -16.38
CA GLU A 212 13.07 -20.33 -15.87
C GLU A 212 12.69 -21.79 -15.59
N LEU A 213 11.50 -22.03 -15.02
CA LEU A 213 10.99 -23.39 -14.81
C LEU A 213 10.81 -24.12 -16.15
N VAL A 214 10.19 -23.49 -17.14
CA VAL A 214 10.00 -24.08 -18.48
C VAL A 214 11.34 -24.36 -19.18
N ALA A 215 12.32 -23.47 -19.04
CA ALA A 215 13.66 -23.64 -19.64
C ALA A 215 14.52 -24.69 -18.92
N SER A 216 14.13 -25.12 -17.71
CA SER A 216 14.82 -26.17 -16.94
C SER A 216 14.33 -27.60 -17.23
N TYR A 217 13.29 -27.74 -18.06
CA TYR A 217 12.79 -29.01 -18.61
C TYR A 217 13.30 -29.25 -20.04
#